data_AF-A0A7J7KQX4-F1
#
_entry.id   AF-A0A7J7KQX4-F1
#
_cell.length_a   1.000
_cell.length_b   1.000
_cell.length_c   1.000
_cell.angle_alpha   90.00
_cell.angle_beta   90.00
_cell.angle_gamma   90.00
#
_symmetry.space_group_name_H-M   'P 1'
#
loop_
_entity.id
_entity.type
_entity.pdbx_description
1 polymer ?
#
loop_
_entity_poly.entity_id
_entity_poly.type
_entity_poly.pdbx_seq_one_letter_code
_entity_poly.pdbx_strand_id
1 'polypeptide(L)'
;MRRGVCRLTLYRTMMAKMCLHTTWDQLRPQSPTGLATSRCLETSGGGSLQVKAGAYLKWDIGEPDDEGGCARLTPFIQGVWRDWDCSKKLPFVCKKYADCGVPGDMTLGTYEITPDPGVITSDTVVPQGAVATYTCLEGREYPDESTVQSSVCSIGGVWVPDLPVEFACQPKQCLPPPAFSDKILTNGTDLTIEFGTIVYYKCVDGYWFDQFSKGETRYITCTPDKTWQGDTLNDCTS
;
A
#
# COMPACT_ATOMS: atom_id res chain seq x y z
N MET A 1 12.77 -31.23 8.60
CA MET A 1 13.60 -30.05 8.20
C MET A 1 13.48 -29.88 6.70
N ARG A 2 12.70 -28.90 6.23
CA ARG A 2 12.50 -28.67 4.79
C ARG A 2 13.79 -28.09 4.20
N ARG A 3 14.47 -28.86 3.35
CA ARG A 3 15.59 -28.40 2.54
C ARG A 3 15.01 -27.57 1.39
N GLY A 4 14.98 -26.25 1.55
CA GLY A 4 14.67 -25.33 0.46
C GLY A 4 15.87 -25.25 -0.48
N VAL A 5 15.72 -25.76 -1.70
CA VAL A 5 16.71 -25.62 -2.77
C VAL A 5 16.60 -24.18 -3.30
N CYS A 6 17.56 -23.32 -2.98
CA CYS A 6 17.74 -22.07 -3.74
C CYS A 6 18.18 -22.45 -5.16
N ARG A 7 17.24 -22.44 -6.10
CA ARG A 7 17.53 -22.51 -7.54
C ARG A 7 18.25 -21.21 -7.91
N LEU A 8 19.57 -21.22 -7.87
CA LEU A 8 20.42 -20.16 -8.40
C LEU A 8 20.30 -20.17 -9.93
N THR A 9 19.60 -19.19 -10.49
CA THR A 9 19.89 -18.77 -11.87
C THR A 9 21.29 -18.15 -11.83
N LEU A 10 22.22 -18.79 -12.54
CA LEU A 10 23.65 -18.52 -12.54
C LEU A 10 23.98 -17.02 -12.70
N TYR A 11 24.38 -16.37 -11.60
CA TYR A 11 25.29 -15.23 -11.63
C TYR A 11 26.45 -15.52 -10.68
N ARG A 12 27.66 -15.38 -11.20
CA ARG A 12 28.93 -15.68 -10.53
C ARG A 12 29.05 -14.95 -9.19
N THR A 13 29.43 -15.70 -8.15
CA THR A 13 30.18 -15.27 -6.95
C THR A 13 29.77 -13.93 -6.32
N MET A 14 28.93 -13.99 -5.27
CA MET A 14 28.77 -12.87 -4.34
C MET A 14 30.01 -12.75 -3.44
N MET A 15 30.88 -11.79 -3.76
CA MET A 15 31.60 -11.02 -2.74
C MET A 15 30.65 -9.91 -2.26
N ALA A 16 30.66 -9.57 -0.97
CA ALA A 16 29.99 -8.37 -0.50
C ALA A 16 30.78 -7.13 -0.95
N LYS A 17 30.67 -6.78 -2.23
CA LYS A 17 31.03 -5.44 -2.74
C LYS A 17 29.84 -4.53 -2.48
N MET A 18 29.92 -3.72 -1.43
CA MET A 18 29.02 -2.58 -1.26
C MET A 18 29.48 -1.45 -2.18
N CYS A 19 29.03 -1.49 -3.43
CA CYS A 19 28.86 -0.30 -4.26
C CYS A 19 27.35 -0.12 -4.45
N LEU A 20 26.76 0.84 -3.77
CA LEU A 20 25.42 1.30 -4.10
C LEU A 20 25.50 2.05 -5.44
N HIS A 21 24.77 1.53 -6.43
CA HIS A 21 24.44 2.13 -7.73
C HIS A 21 25.60 2.62 -8.61
N THR A 22 26.32 1.72 -9.30
CA THR A 22 26.89 2.01 -10.63
C THR A 22 27.04 0.72 -11.44
N THR A 23 26.60 0.74 -12.70
CA THR A 23 26.57 -0.40 -13.62
C THR A 23 27.97 -0.90 -14.03
N TRP A 24 28.04 -2.17 -14.42
CA TRP A 24 29.24 -3.02 -14.49
C TRP A 24 30.23 -2.72 -15.65
N ASP A 25 29.93 -1.77 -16.54
CA ASP A 25 30.60 -1.65 -17.85
C ASP A 25 31.86 -0.76 -17.93
N GLN A 26 32.35 -0.19 -16.82
CA GLN A 26 33.40 0.85 -16.88
C GLN A 26 34.75 0.51 -16.19
N LEU A 27 35.02 -0.73 -15.80
CA LEU A 27 36.29 -1.10 -15.15
C LEU A 27 37.09 -2.12 -15.95
N ARG A 28 37.76 -1.66 -17.03
CA ARG A 28 38.94 -2.35 -17.57
C ARG A 28 40.21 -1.84 -16.87
N PRO A 29 41.13 -2.72 -16.43
CA PRO A 29 42.42 -2.29 -15.89
C PRO A 29 43.37 -1.90 -17.02
N GLN A 30 43.83 -0.65 -17.02
CA GLN A 30 45.10 -0.29 -17.64
C GLN A 30 46.21 -0.56 -16.61
N SER A 31 47.29 -1.18 -17.07
CA SER A 31 48.44 -1.68 -16.30
C SER A 31 49.29 -0.57 -15.63
N PRO A 32 50.48 -0.86 -15.06
CA PRO A 32 50.76 -1.73 -13.93
C PRO A 32 51.61 -0.96 -12.89
N THR A 33 51.20 0.23 -12.44
CA THR A 33 51.89 0.95 -11.36
C THR A 33 50.91 1.90 -10.68
N GLY A 34 50.59 1.69 -9.40
CA GLY A 34 49.88 2.69 -8.60
C GLY A 34 48.77 2.11 -7.72
N LEU A 35 48.88 2.41 -6.43
CA LEU A 35 47.91 2.13 -5.37
C LEU A 35 46.47 2.45 -5.79
N ALA A 36 45.61 1.44 -5.87
CA ALA A 36 44.18 1.64 -6.07
C ALA A 36 43.50 1.94 -4.73
N THR A 37 43.52 3.21 -4.31
CA THR A 37 42.59 3.68 -3.28
C THR A 37 41.19 3.71 -3.88
N SER A 38 40.30 2.83 -3.42
CA SER A 38 38.87 2.90 -3.78
C SER A 38 38.26 4.16 -3.15
N ARG A 39 38.20 5.24 -3.93
CA ARG A 39 37.44 6.46 -3.61
C ARG A 39 36.06 6.36 -4.24
N CYS A 40 35.00 6.46 -3.43
CA CYS A 40 33.68 6.80 -3.93
C CYS A 40 33.66 8.31 -4.22
N LEU A 41 33.44 8.69 -5.48
CA LEU A 41 33.30 10.07 -5.92
C LEU A 41 31.81 10.34 -6.19
N GLU A 42 31.26 11.40 -5.60
CA GLU A 42 30.13 12.12 -6.19
C GLU A 42 30.65 13.44 -6.77
N THR A 43 30.24 13.75 -7.99
CA THR A 43 30.54 15.03 -8.64
C THR A 43 29.50 16.07 -8.26
N SER A 44 29.92 17.13 -7.56
CA SER A 44 29.84 18.52 -8.07
C SER A 44 30.25 19.52 -6.99
N GLY A 45 31.05 20.51 -7.39
CA GLY A 45 31.38 21.68 -6.57
C GLY A 45 32.76 21.61 -5.90
N GLY A 46 33.69 22.44 -6.38
CA GLY A 46 35.05 22.55 -5.84
C GLY A 46 35.05 23.02 -4.38
N GLY A 47 35.55 22.17 -3.50
CA GLY A 47 35.80 22.46 -2.09
C GLY A 47 36.29 21.21 -1.39
N SER A 48 37.48 21.23 -0.81
CA SER A 48 38.07 20.10 -0.07
C SER A 48 37.29 19.81 1.21
N LEU A 49 36.26 18.95 1.11
CA LEU A 49 35.54 18.40 2.24
C LEU A 49 36.20 17.09 2.69
N GLN A 50 36.69 17.09 3.91
CA GLN A 50 37.14 15.89 4.64
C GLN A 50 35.94 14.94 4.76
N VAL A 51 35.95 13.85 3.99
CA VAL A 51 34.90 12.83 4.07
C VAL A 51 35.08 12.08 5.38
N LYS A 52 34.24 12.37 6.39
CA LYS A 52 34.05 11.45 7.51
C LYS A 52 33.21 10.29 6.99
N ALA A 53 33.89 9.33 6.38
CA ALA A 53 33.27 8.09 5.92
C ALA A 53 32.56 7.45 7.10
N GLY A 54 31.30 7.05 6.92
CA GLY A 54 30.61 6.19 7.86
C GLY A 54 31.41 4.91 8.01
N ALA A 55 32.26 4.85 9.03
CA ALA A 55 32.98 3.65 9.39
C ALA A 55 31.94 2.56 9.68
N TYR A 56 32.11 1.38 9.11
CA TYR A 56 31.38 0.21 9.57
C TYR A 56 31.93 -0.12 10.97
N LEU A 57 31.30 0.37 12.03
CA LEU A 57 31.89 0.48 13.39
C LEU A 57 31.88 -0.83 14.22
N LYS A 58 31.67 -1.99 13.59
CA LYS A 58 31.55 -3.26 14.33
C LYS A 58 32.69 -4.23 13.99
N TRP A 59 33.87 -3.71 13.71
CA TRP A 59 35.09 -4.51 13.60
C TRP A 59 35.42 -5.14 14.94
N ASP A 60 36.06 -6.31 14.90
CA ASP A 60 36.61 -6.90 16.11
C ASP A 60 37.79 -6.06 16.64
N ILE A 61 38.19 -6.34 17.87
CA ILE A 61 39.36 -5.71 18.46
C ILE A 61 40.60 -6.11 17.65
N GLY A 62 41.28 -5.11 17.07
CA GLY A 62 42.49 -5.31 16.27
C GLY A 62 42.26 -5.39 14.77
N GLU A 63 41.02 -5.25 14.31
CA GLU A 63 40.63 -5.37 12.90
C GLU A 63 40.29 -3.99 12.29
N PRO A 64 40.35 -3.85 10.95
CA PRO A 64 40.92 -4.81 10.01
C PRO A 64 42.46 -4.89 10.11
N ASP A 65 43.03 -6.09 9.95
CA ASP A 65 44.47 -6.38 10.07
C ASP A 65 45.20 -6.66 8.73
N ASP A 66 44.51 -6.52 7.60
CA ASP A 66 44.99 -6.72 6.22
C ASP A 66 45.33 -8.20 5.89
N GLU A 67 44.74 -9.16 6.60
CA GLU A 67 44.69 -10.58 6.28
C GLU A 67 43.95 -10.87 4.96
N GLY A 68 43.13 -9.94 4.47
CA GLY A 68 42.62 -10.01 3.10
C GLY A 68 41.64 -8.92 2.67
N GLY A 69 41.12 -9.04 1.44
CA GLY A 69 40.24 -8.04 0.84
C GLY A 69 38.74 -8.22 1.14
N CYS A 70 38.33 -9.25 1.89
CA CYS A 70 36.92 -9.58 2.14
C CYS A 70 36.58 -9.54 3.63
N ALA A 71 35.44 -8.96 4.00
CA ALA A 71 34.95 -8.98 5.37
C ALA A 71 34.13 -10.24 5.65
N ARG A 72 34.38 -10.89 6.79
CA ARG A 72 33.55 -11.97 7.34
C ARG A 72 32.91 -11.56 8.67
N LEU A 73 31.73 -12.08 8.95
CA LEU A 73 31.05 -11.92 10.23
C LEU A 73 31.47 -13.05 11.19
N THR A 74 31.84 -12.71 12.42
CA THR A 74 32.16 -13.68 13.48
C THR A 74 30.97 -13.80 14.46
N PRO A 75 30.10 -14.82 14.32
CA PRO A 75 28.88 -14.91 15.12
C PRO A 75 29.16 -15.14 16.61
N PHE A 76 30.30 -15.75 16.94
CA PHE A 76 30.69 -16.06 18.32
C PHE A 76 31.13 -14.83 19.13
N ILE A 77 31.42 -13.71 18.47
CA ILE A 77 31.87 -12.46 19.11
C ILE A 77 30.83 -11.38 18.81
N GLN A 78 29.59 -11.61 19.25
CA GLN A 78 28.46 -10.69 19.08
C GLN A 78 28.20 -10.26 17.62
N GLY A 79 28.71 -10.96 16.60
CA GLY A 79 28.61 -10.55 15.19
C GLY A 79 29.50 -9.37 14.83
N VAL A 80 30.77 -9.37 15.20
CA VAL A 80 31.76 -8.39 14.74
C VAL A 80 32.41 -8.81 13.42
N TRP A 81 32.98 -7.86 12.69
CA TRP A 81 33.65 -8.05 11.41
C TRP A 81 35.14 -8.32 11.58
N ARG A 82 35.68 -9.17 10.71
CA ARG A 82 37.13 -9.39 10.52
C ARG A 82 37.42 -9.42 9.04
N ASP A 83 38.58 -8.95 8.60
CA ASP A 83 38.99 -9.22 7.22
C ASP A 83 39.49 -10.66 7.05
N TRP A 84 39.50 -11.12 5.81
CA TRP A 84 39.68 -12.52 5.47
C TRP A 84 40.07 -12.71 4.02
N ASP A 85 40.81 -13.79 3.75
CA ASP A 85 41.12 -14.25 2.39
C ASP A 85 39.82 -14.58 1.63
N CYS A 86 39.55 -13.78 0.60
CA CYS A 86 38.41 -13.91 -0.30
C CYS A 86 38.32 -15.28 -1.01
N SER A 87 39.43 -16.02 -1.10
CA SER A 87 39.49 -17.32 -1.75
C SER A 87 38.93 -18.44 -0.87
N LYS A 88 38.73 -18.18 0.43
CA LYS A 88 38.18 -19.15 1.38
C LYS A 88 36.66 -19.22 1.26
N LYS A 89 36.14 -20.45 1.18
CA LYS A 89 34.70 -20.69 1.13
C LYS A 89 34.13 -20.66 2.55
N LEU A 90 33.25 -19.71 2.82
CA LEU A 90 32.50 -19.60 4.07
C LEU A 90 30.99 -19.75 3.81
N PRO A 91 30.20 -20.15 4.81
CA PRO A 91 28.76 -19.96 4.78
C PRO A 91 28.42 -18.48 4.57
N PHE A 92 27.32 -18.21 3.87
CA PHE A 92 26.86 -16.86 3.57
C PHE A 92 25.74 -16.44 4.52
N VAL A 93 25.63 -15.13 4.77
CA VAL A 93 24.47 -14.52 5.41
C VAL A 93 23.62 -13.88 4.33
N CYS A 94 22.38 -14.32 4.20
CA CYS A 94 21.39 -13.70 3.31
C CYS A 94 20.42 -12.84 4.09
N LYS A 95 20.00 -11.72 3.50
CA LYS A 95 18.80 -10.98 3.92
C LYS A 95 17.72 -11.21 2.87
N LYS A 96 16.56 -11.71 3.29
CA LYS A 96 15.33 -11.72 2.48
C LYS A 96 14.36 -10.71 3.09
N TYR A 97 13.60 -10.03 2.25
CA TYR A 97 12.44 -9.29 2.71
C TYR A 97 11.37 -10.26 3.20
N ALA A 98 10.61 -9.84 4.21
CA ALA A 98 9.47 -10.61 4.64
C ALA A 98 8.33 -10.41 3.65
N ASP A 99 7.68 -11.52 3.31
CA ASP A 99 6.47 -11.52 2.49
C ASP A 99 5.28 -11.20 3.41
N CYS A 100 4.26 -10.53 2.89
CA CYS A 100 3.03 -10.26 3.63
C CYS A 100 2.10 -11.47 3.57
N GLY A 101 1.22 -11.58 4.56
CA GLY A 101 0.03 -12.43 4.43
C GLY A 101 -0.95 -11.84 3.42
N VAL A 102 -1.92 -12.65 3.00
CA VAL A 102 -3.09 -12.10 2.31
C VAL A 102 -3.78 -11.08 3.22
N PRO A 103 -4.27 -9.96 2.67
CA PRO A 103 -5.15 -9.05 3.39
C PRO A 103 -6.31 -9.78 4.06
N GLY A 104 -6.75 -9.29 5.21
CA GLY A 104 -7.95 -9.79 5.88
C GLY A 104 -9.18 -9.67 4.98
N ASP A 105 -10.20 -10.49 5.25
CA ASP A 105 -11.47 -10.43 4.53
C ASP A 105 -12.15 -9.07 4.75
N MET A 106 -12.63 -8.46 3.68
CA MET A 106 -13.27 -7.16 3.68
C MET A 106 -14.77 -7.35 3.46
N THR A 107 -15.56 -7.37 4.53
CA THR A 107 -16.98 -7.76 4.49
C THR A 107 -17.88 -6.80 3.71
N LEU A 108 -17.51 -5.52 3.62
CA LEU A 108 -18.29 -4.45 2.98
C LEU A 108 -17.56 -3.80 1.80
N GLY A 109 -16.64 -4.56 1.18
CA GLY A 109 -15.85 -4.13 0.04
C GLY A 109 -15.27 -5.30 -0.72
N THR A 110 -14.38 -5.00 -1.64
CA THR A 110 -13.55 -5.96 -2.36
C THR A 110 -12.11 -5.48 -2.34
N TYR A 111 -11.17 -6.39 -2.55
CA TYR A 111 -9.78 -6.02 -2.76
C TYR A 111 -9.16 -6.80 -3.91
N GLU A 112 -8.16 -6.19 -4.53
CA GLU A 112 -7.30 -6.81 -5.53
C GLU A 112 -5.83 -6.57 -5.18
N ILE A 113 -4.97 -7.53 -5.51
CA ILE A 113 -3.53 -7.43 -5.25
C ILE A 113 -2.80 -7.30 -6.58
N THR A 114 -1.90 -6.34 -6.68
CA THR A 114 -1.05 -6.10 -7.85
C THR A 114 0.44 -6.17 -7.47
N PRO A 115 1.29 -6.88 -8.26
CA PRO A 115 0.91 -7.77 -9.36
C PRO A 115 0.01 -8.92 -8.85
N ASP A 116 -0.88 -9.41 -9.72
CA ASP A 116 -1.71 -10.58 -9.41
C ASP A 116 -0.75 -11.66 -8.90
N PRO A 117 -0.92 -12.16 -7.66
CA PRO A 117 -0.03 -13.16 -7.10
C PRO A 117 0.07 -14.39 -8.03
N GLY A 118 -0.89 -14.56 -8.95
CA GLY A 118 -1.01 -15.73 -9.79
C GLY A 118 -1.27 -16.93 -8.90
N VAL A 119 -1.79 -18.02 -9.47
CA VAL A 119 -1.93 -19.27 -8.73
C VAL A 119 -0.52 -19.83 -8.43
N ILE A 120 0.16 -19.31 -7.41
CA ILE A 120 1.50 -19.72 -6.99
C ILE A 120 1.41 -20.23 -5.56
N THR A 121 1.03 -21.50 -5.45
CA THR A 121 1.29 -22.43 -4.34
C THR A 121 1.22 -21.83 -2.91
N SER A 122 0.04 -21.95 -2.32
CA SER A 122 -0.45 -21.43 -1.04
C SER A 122 -0.96 -20.00 -1.13
N ASP A 123 -2.28 -19.87 -1.03
CA ASP A 123 -3.07 -18.63 -1.12
C ASP A 123 -2.80 -17.66 0.06
N THR A 124 -1.57 -17.62 0.58
CA THR A 124 -1.21 -17.02 1.87
C THR A 124 0.06 -16.18 1.86
N VAL A 125 0.78 -16.07 0.73
CA VAL A 125 2.06 -15.35 0.68
C VAL A 125 2.07 -14.32 -0.44
N VAL A 126 2.24 -13.06 -0.06
CA VAL A 126 2.24 -11.90 -0.97
C VAL A 126 3.64 -11.25 -0.99
N PRO A 127 4.25 -11.06 -2.18
CA PRO A 127 5.61 -10.56 -2.25
C PRO A 127 5.73 -9.10 -1.79
N GLN A 128 6.90 -8.76 -1.26
CA GLN A 128 7.24 -7.38 -0.90
C GLN A 128 7.06 -6.42 -2.09
N GLY A 129 6.47 -5.26 -1.81
CA GLY A 129 6.17 -4.23 -2.82
C GLY A 129 4.85 -4.47 -3.57
N ALA A 130 4.16 -5.58 -3.34
CA ALA A 130 2.80 -5.74 -3.83
C ALA A 130 1.86 -4.69 -3.21
N VAL A 131 0.84 -4.31 -3.96
CA VAL A 131 -0.15 -3.31 -3.57
C VAL A 131 -1.52 -3.99 -3.50
N ALA A 132 -2.15 -3.91 -2.33
CA ALA A 132 -3.54 -4.28 -2.15
C ALA A 132 -4.39 -3.00 -2.32
N THR A 133 -5.30 -3.02 -3.28
CA THR A 133 -6.26 -1.94 -3.55
C THR A 133 -7.62 -2.37 -3.05
N TYR A 134 -8.16 -1.65 -2.07
CA TYR A 134 -9.43 -1.94 -1.41
C TYR A 134 -10.51 -0.97 -1.92
N THR A 135 -11.64 -1.51 -2.36
CA THR A 135 -12.76 -0.75 -2.91
C THR A 135 -14.01 -1.01 -2.09
N CYS A 136 -14.64 0.04 -1.56
CA CYS A 136 -15.93 -0.09 -0.87
C CYS A 136 -17.02 -0.53 -1.85
N LEU A 137 -18.00 -1.31 -1.37
CA LEU A 137 -19.20 -1.62 -2.15
C LEU A 137 -19.98 -0.35 -2.51
N GLU A 138 -20.81 -0.46 -3.55
CA GLU A 138 -21.69 0.63 -3.97
C GLU A 138 -22.54 1.16 -2.80
N GLY A 139 -22.67 2.48 -2.71
CA GLY A 139 -23.37 3.12 -1.60
C GLY A 139 -22.58 3.21 -0.30
N ARG A 140 -21.30 2.82 -0.29
CA ARG A 140 -20.39 2.97 0.85
C ARG A 140 -19.16 3.79 0.52
N GLU A 141 -18.51 4.31 1.57
CA GLU A 141 -17.29 5.11 1.48
C GLU A 141 -16.47 5.04 2.77
N TYR A 142 -15.18 5.37 2.67
CA TYR A 142 -14.28 5.58 3.79
C TYR A 142 -14.57 6.93 4.50
N PRO A 143 -14.08 7.14 5.74
CA PRO A 143 -14.39 8.35 6.51
C PRO A 143 -13.89 9.65 5.87
N ASP A 144 -12.96 9.54 4.94
CA ASP A 144 -12.44 10.64 4.12
C ASP A 144 -13.20 10.82 2.80
N GLU A 145 -14.37 10.20 2.66
CA GLU A 145 -15.25 10.19 1.47
C GLU A 145 -14.64 9.51 0.24
N SER A 146 -13.47 8.90 0.36
CA SER A 146 -12.92 8.05 -0.68
C SER A 146 -13.73 6.75 -0.81
N THR A 147 -13.71 6.14 -1.98
CA THR A 147 -14.27 4.79 -2.19
C THR A 147 -13.17 3.75 -2.37
N VAL A 148 -11.93 4.19 -2.50
CA VAL A 148 -10.76 3.36 -2.78
C VAL A 148 -9.61 3.77 -1.87
N GLN A 149 -8.98 2.79 -1.23
CA GLN A 149 -7.75 2.94 -0.44
C GLN A 149 -6.74 1.87 -0.86
N SER A 150 -5.47 2.05 -0.51
CA SER A 150 -4.45 1.06 -0.84
C SER A 150 -3.44 0.89 0.28
N SER A 151 -2.90 -0.33 0.37
CA SER A 151 -1.77 -0.67 1.24
C SER A 151 -0.69 -1.38 0.46
N VAL A 152 0.56 -1.15 0.84
CA VAL A 152 1.75 -1.75 0.22
C VAL A 152 2.40 -2.73 1.17
N CYS A 153 2.82 -3.89 0.66
CA CYS A 153 3.58 -4.86 1.43
C CYS A 153 4.99 -4.34 1.71
N SER A 154 5.27 -4.02 2.97
CA SER A 154 6.57 -3.47 3.40
C SER A 154 7.68 -4.53 3.45
N ILE A 155 8.94 -4.07 3.58
CA ILE A 155 10.12 -4.94 3.79
C ILE A 155 10.03 -5.85 5.03
N GLY A 156 9.18 -5.48 5.98
CA GLY A 156 8.94 -6.19 7.23
C GLY A 156 7.80 -7.21 7.16
N GLY A 157 7.16 -7.39 6.00
CA GLY A 157 6.04 -8.34 5.85
C GLY A 157 4.74 -7.83 6.46
N VAL A 158 4.57 -6.51 6.52
CA VAL A 158 3.38 -5.84 7.07
C VAL A 158 2.80 -4.91 6.00
N TRP A 159 1.48 -4.90 5.89
CA TRP A 159 0.73 -3.98 5.02
C TRP A 159 0.75 -2.56 5.58
N VAL A 160 1.08 -1.58 4.73
CA VAL A 160 1.18 -0.17 5.13
C VAL A 160 0.46 0.73 4.13
N PRO A 161 -0.46 1.61 4.57
CA PRO A 161 -0.95 1.76 5.93
C PRO A 161 -1.69 0.50 6.43
N ASP A 162 -1.74 0.32 7.74
CA ASP A 162 -2.53 -0.71 8.39
C ASP A 162 -4.00 -0.26 8.36
N LEU A 163 -4.73 -0.69 7.34
CA LEU A 163 -6.13 -0.29 7.12
C LEU A 163 -7.05 -1.20 7.95
N PRO A 164 -7.98 -0.65 8.74
CA PRO A 164 -8.95 -1.44 9.50
C PRO A 164 -10.04 -1.99 8.58
N VAL A 165 -9.71 -3.05 7.82
CA VAL A 165 -10.55 -3.62 6.74
C VAL A 165 -11.97 -4.01 7.18
N GLU A 166 -12.17 -4.37 8.45
CA GLU A 166 -13.50 -4.76 8.96
C GLU A 166 -14.47 -3.58 9.18
N PHE A 167 -13.96 -2.37 9.41
CA PHE A 167 -14.78 -1.18 9.73
C PHE A 167 -14.50 -0.01 8.79
N ALA A 168 -13.86 -0.28 7.66
CA ALA A 168 -13.33 0.77 6.80
C ALA A 168 -14.42 1.52 6.03
N CYS A 169 -15.51 0.85 5.64
CA CYS A 169 -16.55 1.39 4.77
C CYS A 169 -17.87 1.64 5.55
N GLN A 170 -18.28 2.91 5.63
CA GLN A 170 -19.58 3.31 6.18
C GLN A 170 -20.59 3.61 5.06
N PRO A 171 -21.91 3.59 5.34
CA PRO A 171 -22.90 3.97 4.33
C PRO A 171 -22.74 5.45 3.95
N LYS A 172 -22.86 5.74 2.65
CA LYS A 172 -22.91 7.13 2.17
C LYS A 172 -24.16 7.80 2.72
N GLN A 173 -24.03 9.06 3.13
CA GLN A 173 -25.15 9.84 3.65
C GLN A 173 -25.58 10.90 2.64
N CYS A 174 -26.88 10.95 2.33
CA CYS A 174 -27.44 12.04 1.54
C CYS A 174 -27.71 13.26 2.44
N LEU A 175 -27.77 14.44 1.81
CA LEU A 175 -28.33 15.61 2.45
C LEU A 175 -29.81 15.39 2.82
N PRO A 176 -30.35 16.16 3.80
CA PRO A 176 -31.77 16.16 4.09
C PRO A 176 -32.62 16.22 2.83
N PRO A 177 -33.72 15.43 2.75
CA PRO A 177 -34.57 15.41 1.58
C PRO A 177 -35.10 16.82 1.27
N PRO A 178 -35.29 17.18 -0.02
CA PRO A 178 -35.68 18.52 -0.41
C PRO A 178 -36.94 19.01 0.30
N ALA A 179 -36.90 20.22 0.86
CA ALA A 179 -38.05 20.83 1.51
C ALA A 179 -38.91 21.58 0.49
N PHE A 180 -40.22 21.35 0.52
CA PHE A 180 -41.19 22.04 -0.32
C PHE A 180 -42.26 22.69 0.55
N SER A 181 -42.82 23.82 0.10
CA SER A 181 -43.91 24.50 0.80
C SER A 181 -45.28 23.87 0.55
N ASP A 182 -45.45 23.19 -0.58
CA ASP A 182 -46.71 22.61 -1.06
C ASP A 182 -46.75 21.07 -0.93
N LYS A 183 -45.70 20.44 -0.40
CA LYS A 183 -45.58 18.99 -0.23
C LYS A 183 -45.15 18.65 1.18
N ILE A 184 -45.58 17.48 1.66
CA ILE A 184 -45.19 16.95 2.96
C ILE A 184 -44.67 15.52 2.83
N LEU A 185 -43.68 15.20 3.67
CA LEU A 185 -43.13 13.86 3.80
C LEU A 185 -44.12 12.94 4.54
N THR A 186 -44.44 11.78 3.97
CA THR A 186 -45.39 10.84 4.58
C THR A 186 -44.72 9.88 5.56
N ASN A 187 -43.44 9.61 5.39
CA ASN A 187 -42.65 8.72 6.25
C ASN A 187 -41.87 9.44 7.36
N GLY A 188 -42.14 10.74 7.58
CA GLY A 188 -41.57 11.52 8.67
C GLY A 188 -40.15 12.07 8.41
N THR A 189 -39.63 12.84 9.37
CA THR A 189 -38.32 13.53 9.29
C THR A 189 -37.23 12.88 10.15
N ASP A 190 -37.57 11.91 10.99
CA ASP A 190 -36.64 11.20 11.87
C ASP A 190 -36.12 9.92 11.19
N LEU A 191 -35.47 10.10 10.04
CA LEU A 191 -34.91 9.03 9.24
C LEU A 191 -33.39 9.14 9.25
N THR A 192 -32.70 8.01 9.45
CA THR A 192 -31.28 7.91 9.10
C THR A 192 -31.17 7.96 7.57
N ILE A 193 -30.58 9.03 7.04
CA ILE A 193 -30.51 9.28 5.60
C ILE A 193 -29.23 8.66 5.05
N GLU A 194 -29.33 7.40 4.69
CA GLU A 194 -28.24 6.62 4.11
C GLU A 194 -28.58 6.26 2.66
N PHE A 195 -27.57 5.80 1.92
CA PHE A 195 -27.75 5.23 0.60
C PHE A 195 -28.92 4.22 0.58
N GLY A 196 -29.81 4.37 -0.41
CA GLY A 196 -31.00 3.52 -0.54
C GLY A 196 -32.20 3.96 0.31
N THR A 197 -32.08 4.98 1.18
CA THR A 197 -33.23 5.56 1.87
C THR A 197 -34.23 6.10 0.85
N ILE A 198 -35.51 5.74 1.01
CA ILE A 198 -36.62 6.21 0.18
C ILE A 198 -37.46 7.18 1.00
N VAL A 199 -37.79 8.33 0.42
CA VAL A 199 -38.73 9.28 1.00
C VAL A 199 -39.93 9.47 0.09
N TYR A 200 -41.07 9.68 0.72
CA TYR A 200 -42.37 9.73 0.05
C TYR A 200 -42.99 11.11 0.25
N TYR A 201 -43.38 11.75 -0.85
CA TYR A 201 -44.04 13.04 -0.87
C TYR A 201 -45.50 12.91 -1.26
N LYS A 202 -46.35 13.63 -0.54
CA LYS A 202 -47.71 13.94 -0.97
C LYS A 202 -47.92 15.45 -0.97
N CYS A 203 -48.84 15.93 -1.80
CA CYS A 203 -49.27 17.32 -1.73
C CYS A 203 -49.97 17.61 -0.39
N VAL A 204 -49.91 18.87 0.04
CA VAL A 204 -50.72 19.36 1.16
C VAL A 204 -52.21 19.17 0.88
N ASP A 205 -53.01 19.05 1.94
CA ASP A 205 -54.44 18.78 1.83
C ASP A 205 -55.13 19.83 0.94
N GLY A 206 -55.97 19.35 0.01
CA GLY A 206 -56.64 20.19 -0.99
C GLY A 206 -55.90 20.33 -2.32
N TYR A 207 -54.67 19.82 -2.43
CA TYR A 207 -53.87 19.83 -3.66
C TYR A 207 -53.47 18.42 -4.09
N TRP A 208 -53.07 18.27 -5.35
CA TRP A 208 -52.67 17.01 -5.96
C TRP A 208 -51.57 17.21 -7.02
N PHE A 209 -50.80 16.16 -7.29
CA PHE A 209 -49.81 16.16 -8.37
C PHE A 209 -50.46 16.19 -9.75
N ASP A 210 -51.59 15.50 -9.90
CA ASP A 210 -52.46 15.61 -11.05
C ASP A 210 -53.93 15.42 -10.66
N GLN A 211 -54.82 16.00 -11.47
CA GLN A 211 -56.27 16.06 -11.21
C GLN A 211 -56.98 14.70 -11.20
N PHE A 212 -56.33 13.66 -11.72
CA PHE A 212 -56.85 12.29 -11.78
C PHE A 212 -56.31 11.41 -10.64
N SER A 213 -55.23 11.84 -9.97
CA SER A 213 -54.51 11.08 -8.96
C SER A 213 -54.58 11.73 -7.58
N LYS A 214 -55.81 12.02 -7.12
CA LYS A 214 -56.05 12.55 -5.77
C LYS A 214 -55.50 11.58 -4.71
N GLY A 215 -54.52 12.04 -3.94
CA GLY A 215 -53.86 11.24 -2.91
C GLY A 215 -52.66 10.41 -3.40
N GLU A 216 -52.20 10.60 -4.64
CA GLU A 216 -50.97 9.98 -5.13
C GLU A 216 -49.78 10.41 -4.26
N THR A 217 -48.93 9.43 -3.96
CA THR A 217 -47.65 9.65 -3.30
C THR A 217 -46.55 9.36 -4.30
N ARG A 218 -45.56 10.24 -4.37
CA ARG A 218 -44.36 10.09 -5.20
C ARG A 218 -43.15 9.84 -4.34
N TYR A 219 -42.15 9.15 -4.86
CA TYR A 219 -40.96 8.79 -4.08
C TYR A 219 -39.66 9.18 -4.77
N ILE A 220 -38.68 9.51 -3.94
CA ILE A 220 -37.29 9.70 -4.35
C ILE A 220 -36.38 8.89 -3.43
N THR A 221 -35.26 8.44 -3.96
CA THR A 221 -34.31 7.54 -3.31
C THR A 221 -32.94 8.20 -3.24
N CYS A 222 -32.24 8.01 -2.11
CA CYS A 222 -30.86 8.43 -1.94
C CYS A 222 -29.92 7.55 -2.79
N THR A 223 -29.22 8.16 -3.74
CA THR A 223 -28.36 7.51 -4.73
C THR A 223 -26.91 7.35 -4.25
N PRO A 224 -26.06 6.57 -4.96
CA PRO A 224 -24.63 6.45 -4.63
C PRO A 224 -23.86 7.77 -4.71
N ASP A 225 -24.40 8.79 -5.39
CA ASP A 225 -23.79 10.11 -5.54
C ASP A 225 -24.18 11.08 -4.42
N LYS A 226 -24.80 10.58 -3.34
CA LYS A 226 -25.33 11.39 -2.22
C LYS A 226 -26.41 12.39 -2.66
N THR A 227 -27.13 12.08 -3.74
CA THR A 227 -28.22 12.90 -4.28
C THR A 227 -29.55 12.15 -4.22
N TRP A 228 -30.65 12.88 -4.44
CA TRP A 228 -31.98 12.28 -4.48
C TRP A 228 -32.47 12.12 -5.92
N GLN A 229 -32.93 10.93 -6.26
CA GLN A 229 -33.47 10.62 -7.60
C GLN A 229 -34.69 9.70 -7.50
N GLY A 230 -35.67 9.88 -8.38
CA GLY A 230 -36.88 9.06 -8.43
C GLY A 230 -37.95 9.72 -9.27
N ASP A 231 -39.18 9.71 -8.76
CA ASP A 231 -40.32 10.35 -9.39
C ASP A 231 -40.11 11.87 -9.53
N THR A 232 -40.62 12.44 -10.61
CA THR A 232 -40.64 13.89 -10.78
C THR A 232 -41.64 14.52 -9.80
N LEU A 233 -41.16 15.40 -8.92
CA LEU A 233 -42.00 16.10 -7.94
C LEU A 233 -42.56 17.41 -8.51
N ASN A 234 -43.48 17.33 -9.48
CA ASN A 234 -44.15 18.50 -10.09
C ASN A 234 -44.90 19.35 -9.05
N ASP A 235 -45.20 20.60 -9.39
CA ASP A 235 -45.99 21.51 -8.56
C ASP A 235 -47.37 20.93 -8.22
N CYS A 236 -47.80 21.14 -6.97
CA CYS A 236 -49.12 20.72 -6.53
C CYS A 236 -50.19 21.70 -7.01
N THR A 237 -51.27 21.19 -7.61
CA THR A 237 -52.39 21.99 -8.14
C THR A 237 -53.70 21.63 -7.45
N SER A 238 -54.65 22.56 -7.42
CA SER A 238 -55.97 22.44 -6.77
C SER A 238 -57.13 22.41 -7.76
#